data_AF-A0A0B5QIK0-F1
#
_entry.id   AF-A0A0B5QIK0-F1
#
_cell.length_a   1.000
_cell.length_b   1.000
_cell.length_c   1.000
_cell.angle_alpha   90.00
_cell.angle_beta   90.00
_cell.angle_gamma   90.00
#
_symmetry.space_group_name_H-M   'P 1'
#
loop_
_entity.id
_entity.type
_entity.pdbx_description
1 polymer ?
#
loop_
_entity_poly.entity_id
_entity_poly.type
_entity_poly.pdbx_seq_one_letter_code
_entity_poly.pdbx_strand_id
1 'polypeptide(L)'
;MLKKIKTERLSKDELFDRFEYYIDEENPDVEVRKVFYNKKYKTLNNIEKFCNLALKNNKSNFVANETWFKNGKEHRDGDLPSYISYFQDGEIKQKIWRRDGIVYRADDKPAVEFYNGSRGTYEELQKFYAGELKLTNQLHELEWHKDGKLGRNNDLPSVIDYYGTGELKAEQWFENGKRHRDSDLPSMICYHKNNSVEMKIWYRNGQIHRDNDLPARIVYYKNGSIKAEYWLQDDILYRENNKPTYIYYNYRSGTIKEEKYDTGIKLYQLK
;
A
#
# COMPACT_ATOMS: atom_id res chain seq x y z
N MET A 1 18.15 -9.49 9.96
CA MET A 1 17.99 -8.87 11.32
C MET A 1 19.15 -7.89 11.55
N LEU A 2 18.92 -6.68 12.08
CA LEU A 2 19.99 -5.68 12.25
C LEU A 2 20.76 -5.85 13.57
N LYS A 3 22.09 -6.05 13.48
CA LYS A 3 22.97 -6.13 14.65
C LYS A 3 23.80 -4.85 14.80
N LYS A 4 23.74 -4.23 15.99
CA LYS A 4 24.54 -3.05 16.33
C LYS A 4 26.01 -3.43 16.53
N ILE A 5 26.92 -2.67 15.94
CA ILE A 5 28.36 -3.02 15.93
C ILE A 5 29.21 -1.91 16.52
N LYS A 6 28.85 -0.64 16.29
CA LYS A 6 29.60 0.50 16.82
C LYS A 6 28.66 1.63 17.20
N THR A 7 29.05 2.39 18.20
CA THR A 7 28.51 3.73 18.48
C THR A 7 29.65 4.73 18.45
N GLU A 8 29.44 5.83 17.73
CA GLU A 8 30.36 6.94 17.67
C GLU A 8 29.64 8.19 18.15
N ARG A 9 30.07 8.74 19.30
CA ARG A 9 29.52 10.00 19.81
C ARG A 9 30.23 11.15 19.14
N LEU A 10 29.48 12.11 18.65
CA LEU A 10 30.01 13.31 18.01
C LEU A 10 30.28 14.39 19.06
N SER A 11 31.16 15.34 18.75
CA SER A 11 31.51 16.41 19.69
C SER A 11 30.31 17.32 19.95
N LYS A 12 30.31 18.02 21.09
CA LYS A 12 29.18 18.82 21.61
C LYS A 12 28.69 19.96 20.70
N ASP A 13 29.42 20.27 19.63
CA ASP A 13 29.19 21.45 18.79
C ASP A 13 28.51 21.10 17.45
N GLU A 14 28.23 19.83 17.18
CA GLU A 14 27.52 19.43 15.97
C GLU A 14 26.04 19.14 16.27
N LEU A 15 25.19 19.46 15.29
CA LEU A 15 23.74 19.21 15.25
C LEU A 15 23.34 17.73 15.50
N PHE A 16 24.31 16.81 15.63
CA PHE A 16 24.15 15.36 15.65
C PHE A 16 24.78 14.78 16.93
N ASP A 17 24.07 13.89 17.66
CA ASP A 17 24.51 13.41 18.98
C ASP A 17 25.41 12.16 18.87
N ARG A 18 25.03 11.20 18.00
CA ARG A 18 25.81 9.98 17.74
C ARG A 18 25.45 9.31 16.42
N PHE A 19 26.42 8.59 15.85
CA PHE A 19 26.20 7.55 14.85
C PHE A 19 26.09 6.18 15.52
N GLU A 20 25.12 5.38 15.10
CA GLU A 20 25.10 3.95 15.39
C GLU A 20 25.16 3.16 14.10
N TYR A 21 26.06 2.18 14.08
CA TYR A 21 26.38 1.38 12.91
C TYR A 21 25.78 -0.01 13.09
N TYR A 22 25.09 -0.48 12.07
CA TYR A 22 24.44 -1.79 12.03
C TYR A 22 24.82 -2.52 10.74
N ILE A 23 25.00 -3.83 10.81
CA ILE A 23 25.05 -4.73 9.65
C ILE A 23 23.72 -5.48 9.59
N ASP A 24 23.19 -5.62 8.37
CA ASP A 24 22.14 -6.57 8.10
C ASP A 24 22.73 -7.98 7.99
N GLU A 25 22.43 -8.85 8.95
CA GLU A 25 22.96 -10.22 8.97
C GLU A 25 22.51 -11.05 7.76
N GLU A 26 21.43 -10.66 7.09
CA GLU A 26 20.94 -11.31 5.86
C GLU A 26 21.57 -10.72 4.60
N ASN A 27 22.18 -9.54 4.69
CA ASN A 27 22.83 -8.85 3.59
C ASN A 27 24.07 -8.08 4.08
N PRO A 28 25.20 -8.78 4.32
CA PRO A 28 26.38 -8.21 4.98
C PRO A 28 27.07 -7.09 4.18
N ASP A 29 26.74 -6.93 2.90
CA ASP A 29 27.22 -5.85 2.04
C ASP A 29 26.47 -4.51 2.28
N VAL A 30 25.42 -4.52 3.10
CA VAL A 30 24.62 -3.34 3.44
C VAL A 30 24.98 -2.85 4.85
N GLU A 31 25.73 -1.74 4.90
CA GLU A 31 25.98 -1.01 6.15
C GLU A 31 24.85 0.02 6.37
N VAL A 32 24.15 -0.08 7.50
CA VAL A 32 23.10 0.86 7.91
C VAL A 32 23.65 1.78 8.98
N ARG A 33 23.63 3.10 8.72
CA ARG A 33 24.07 4.12 9.67
C ARG A 33 22.85 4.88 10.21
N LYS A 34 22.61 4.79 11.51
CA LYS A 34 21.56 5.58 12.18
C LYS A 34 22.16 6.87 12.73
N VAL A 35 21.52 7.98 12.41
CA VAL A 35 21.90 9.32 12.87
C VAL A 35 20.83 9.83 13.82
N PHE A 36 21.22 10.15 15.05
CA PHE A 36 20.32 10.65 16.08
C PHE A 36 20.48 12.15 16.26
N TYR A 37 19.38 12.89 16.13
CA TYR A 37 19.32 14.33 16.39
C TYR A 37 18.79 14.60 17.80
N ASN A 38 19.52 15.40 18.56
CA ASN A 38 19.14 15.84 19.91
C ASN A 38 19.32 17.36 20.01
N LYS A 39 18.23 18.10 20.23
CA LYS A 39 18.27 19.57 20.20
C LYS A 39 18.87 20.20 21.46
N LYS A 40 19.01 19.47 22.59
CA LYS A 40 19.43 20.10 23.87
C LYS A 40 19.95 19.21 25.01
N TYR A 41 20.36 17.96 24.80
CA TYR A 41 21.02 17.02 25.75
C TYR A 41 20.17 16.04 26.60
N LYS A 42 20.75 14.82 26.74
CA LYS A 42 20.84 13.84 27.87
C LYS A 42 19.58 13.16 28.47
N THR A 43 18.91 12.30 27.70
CA THR A 43 18.64 10.87 28.04
C THR A 43 18.18 10.14 26.77
N LEU A 44 18.36 8.81 26.68
CA LEU A 44 17.97 7.99 25.50
C LEU A 44 16.48 8.12 25.12
N ASN A 45 15.64 8.54 26.06
CA ASN A 45 14.18 8.65 25.91
C ASN A 45 13.71 9.92 25.17
N ASN A 46 14.61 10.86 24.85
CA ASN A 46 14.28 12.17 24.28
C ASN A 46 14.82 12.35 22.85
N ILE A 47 14.79 11.31 22.03
CA ILE A 47 15.05 11.46 20.58
C ILE A 47 13.85 12.19 19.98
N GLU A 48 14.05 13.32 19.31
CA GLU A 48 12.99 14.08 18.61
C GLU A 48 12.89 13.66 17.13
N LYS A 49 14.01 13.26 16.55
CA LYS A 49 14.13 12.79 15.18
C LYS A 49 15.33 11.85 15.05
N PHE A 50 15.21 10.81 14.25
CA PHE A 50 16.39 10.13 13.70
C PHE A 50 16.26 9.94 12.19
N CYS A 51 17.41 9.81 11.54
CA CYS A 51 17.51 9.51 10.12
C CYS A 51 18.30 8.21 9.94
N ASN A 52 17.82 7.32 9.09
CA ASN A 52 18.60 6.18 8.62
C ASN A 52 19.29 6.58 7.31
N LEU A 53 20.61 6.47 7.28
CA LEU A 53 21.43 6.59 6.08
C LEU A 53 21.74 5.18 5.56
N ALA A 54 21.58 5.00 4.24
CA ALA A 54 21.96 3.77 3.54
C ALA A 54 23.20 4.02 2.67
N LEU A 55 24.05 3.00 2.59
CA LEU A 55 25.26 2.99 1.77
C LEU A 55 25.09 2.05 0.58
N LYS A 56 25.56 2.48 -0.61
CA LYS A 56 25.75 1.61 -1.78
C LYS A 56 27.22 1.53 -2.13
N ASN A 57 27.77 0.32 -2.19
CA ASN A 57 29.17 0.03 -2.56
C ASN A 57 30.20 0.89 -1.79
N ASN A 58 29.92 1.23 -0.52
CA ASN A 58 30.75 2.11 0.30
C ASN A 58 31.07 3.50 -0.30
N LYS A 59 30.26 4.00 -1.26
CA LYS A 59 30.60 5.21 -2.05
C LYS A 59 29.55 6.31 -2.07
N SER A 60 28.26 6.03 -1.85
CA SER A 60 27.22 7.06 -1.84
C SER A 60 26.30 6.95 -0.61
N ASN A 61 26.25 8.02 0.18
CA ASN A 61 25.29 8.21 1.26
C ASN A 61 23.99 8.77 0.68
N PHE A 62 22.86 8.14 1.00
CA PHE A 62 21.55 8.77 0.83
C PHE A 62 20.68 8.51 2.07
N VAL A 63 19.73 9.40 2.32
CA VAL A 63 18.78 9.27 3.43
C VAL A 63 17.73 8.23 3.03
N ALA A 64 17.71 7.08 3.70
CA ALA A 64 16.73 6.04 3.44
C ALA A 64 15.37 6.40 4.05
N ASN A 65 15.38 6.98 5.26
CA ASN A 65 14.18 7.48 5.91
C ASN A 65 14.51 8.45 7.05
N GLU A 66 13.48 9.21 7.43
CA GLU A 66 13.44 10.11 8.58
C GLU A 66 12.23 9.75 9.44
N THR A 67 12.41 9.67 10.76
CA THR A 67 11.34 9.38 11.72
C THR A 67 11.38 10.39 12.86
N TRP A 68 10.22 10.91 13.25
CA TRP A 68 10.03 11.89 14.32
C TRP A 68 9.30 11.26 15.51
N PHE A 69 9.69 11.70 16.69
CA PHE A 69 9.23 11.16 17.96
C PHE A 69 8.80 12.27 18.92
N LYS A 70 7.80 11.96 19.74
CA LYS A 70 7.40 12.75 20.90
C LYS A 70 7.24 11.78 22.07
N ASN A 71 7.92 12.05 23.18
CA ASN A 71 7.89 11.21 24.37
C ASN A 71 8.23 9.72 24.08
N GLY A 72 9.21 9.48 23.20
CA GLY A 72 9.64 8.14 22.83
C GLY A 72 8.72 7.37 21.87
N LYS A 73 7.62 7.98 21.41
CA LYS A 73 6.68 7.38 20.44
C LYS A 73 6.70 8.13 19.12
N GLU A 74 6.51 7.44 18.00
CA GLU A 74 6.46 8.09 16.68
C GLU A 74 5.30 9.09 16.62
N HIS A 75 5.64 10.36 16.40
CA HIS A 75 4.71 11.47 16.43
C HIS A 75 5.37 12.73 15.88
N ARG A 76 4.63 13.54 15.13
CA ARG A 76 5.07 14.89 14.74
C ARG A 76 3.91 15.88 14.78
N ASP A 77 4.11 17.01 15.47
CA ASP A 77 3.09 18.08 15.55
C ASP A 77 2.98 18.85 14.21
N GLY A 78 1.81 19.43 13.95
CA GLY A 78 1.59 20.33 12.81
C GLY A 78 1.13 19.67 11.50
N ASP A 79 0.40 18.55 11.56
CA ASP A 79 -0.04 17.76 10.38
C ASP A 79 1.13 17.34 9.45
N LEU A 80 2.31 17.13 10.05
CA LEU A 80 3.50 16.67 9.35
C LEU A 80 3.65 15.15 9.54
N PRO A 81 4.16 14.43 8.53
CA PRO A 81 4.38 13.00 8.67
C PRO A 81 5.45 12.73 9.73
N SER A 82 5.17 11.75 10.60
CA SER A 82 6.12 11.26 11.60
C SER A 82 7.12 10.28 11.01
N TYR A 83 6.90 9.81 9.78
CA TYR A 83 7.84 8.97 9.05
C TYR A 83 7.83 9.35 7.57
N ILE A 84 9.00 9.49 6.97
CA ILE A 84 9.19 9.67 5.53
C ILE A 84 10.28 8.70 5.08
N SER A 85 10.04 7.91 4.04
CA SER A 85 11.11 7.16 3.36
C SER A 85 11.34 7.67 1.95
N TYR A 86 12.54 7.42 1.42
CA TYR A 86 12.99 7.92 0.14
C TYR A 86 13.47 6.78 -0.76
N PHE A 87 13.39 7.02 -2.07
CA PHE A 87 14.11 6.26 -3.07
C PHE A 87 15.60 6.63 -3.04
N GLN A 88 16.40 5.88 -3.81
CA GLN A 88 17.86 6.10 -3.86
C GLN A 88 18.27 7.44 -4.46
N ASP A 89 17.43 8.01 -5.32
CA ASP A 89 17.59 9.33 -5.92
C ASP A 89 17.15 10.48 -5.00
N GLY A 90 16.61 10.15 -3.81
CA GLY A 90 16.13 11.13 -2.83
C GLY A 90 14.68 11.55 -3.02
N GLU A 91 13.97 11.03 -4.03
CA GLU A 91 12.53 11.26 -4.14
C GLU A 91 11.77 10.56 -3.01
N ILE A 92 10.67 11.17 -2.54
CA ILE A 92 9.87 10.59 -1.47
C ILE A 92 9.20 9.32 -1.98
N LYS A 93 9.37 8.21 -1.24
CA LYS A 93 8.70 6.94 -1.48
C LYS A 93 7.40 6.81 -0.70
N GLN A 94 7.40 7.21 0.57
CA GLN A 94 6.20 7.15 1.40
C GLN A 94 6.23 8.16 2.54
N LYS A 95 5.04 8.55 2.99
CA LYS A 95 4.82 9.37 4.19
C LYS A 95 3.81 8.66 5.08
N ILE A 96 4.06 8.65 6.39
CA ILE A 96 3.14 8.09 7.38
C ILE A 96 2.94 9.10 8.50
N TRP A 97 1.69 9.29 8.88
CA TRP A 97 1.28 10.10 10.02
C TRP A 97 0.95 9.16 11.17
N ARG A 98 1.67 9.33 12.29
CA ARG A 98 1.38 8.67 13.55
C ARG A 98 1.17 9.69 14.66
N ARG A 99 0.31 9.34 15.59
CA ARG A 99 0.09 10.04 16.86
C ARG A 99 0.29 9.04 17.99
N ASP A 100 1.24 9.34 18.87
CA ASP A 100 1.63 8.45 19.97
C ASP A 100 1.91 7.00 19.50
N GLY A 101 2.58 6.85 18.35
CA GLY A 101 2.94 5.56 17.75
C GLY A 101 1.84 4.86 16.95
N ILE A 102 0.60 5.38 16.97
CA ILE A 102 -0.54 4.81 16.25
C ILE A 102 -0.74 5.54 14.92
N VAL A 103 -0.93 4.81 13.82
CA VAL A 103 -1.23 5.40 12.50
C VAL A 103 -2.56 6.15 12.57
N TYR A 104 -2.51 7.45 12.33
CA TYR A 104 -3.64 8.36 12.52
C TYR A 104 -3.37 9.72 11.85
N ARG A 105 -4.39 10.29 11.22
CA ARG A 105 -4.39 11.67 10.72
C ARG A 105 -5.78 12.28 10.85
N ALA A 106 -5.85 13.55 11.26
CA ALA A 106 -7.11 14.26 11.45
C ALA A 106 -7.75 14.71 10.13
N ASP A 107 -8.97 15.24 10.20
CA ASP A 107 -9.68 15.89 9.08
C ASP A 107 -9.98 14.97 7.88
N ASP A 108 -10.18 13.66 8.13
CA ASP A 108 -10.41 12.65 7.09
C ASP A 108 -9.32 12.63 5.98
N LYS A 109 -8.09 12.99 6.36
CA LYS A 109 -6.92 12.92 5.50
C LYS A 109 -6.29 11.51 5.54
N PRO A 110 -5.64 11.07 4.45
CA PRO A 110 -4.94 9.80 4.43
C PRO A 110 -3.78 9.80 5.43
N ALA A 111 -3.70 8.77 6.25
CA ALA A 111 -2.63 8.58 7.24
C ALA A 111 -1.37 7.93 6.64
N VAL A 112 -1.49 7.39 5.42
CA VAL A 112 -0.36 6.89 4.63
C VAL A 112 -0.49 7.38 3.19
N GLU A 113 0.63 7.82 2.62
CA GLU A 113 0.74 8.23 1.22
C GLU A 113 1.94 7.49 0.60
N PHE A 114 1.73 6.82 -0.53
CA PHE A 114 2.79 6.15 -1.28
C PHE A 114 3.00 6.78 -2.66
N TYR A 115 4.25 6.78 -3.10
CA TYR A 115 4.68 7.42 -4.33
C TYR A 115 5.50 6.43 -5.18
N ASN A 116 5.36 6.49 -6.50
CA ASN A 116 6.03 5.56 -7.43
C ASN A 116 7.50 5.92 -7.72
N GLY A 117 7.94 7.12 -7.32
CA GLY A 117 9.18 7.71 -7.83
C GLY A 117 9.02 8.07 -9.30
N SER A 118 10.11 8.53 -9.92
CA SER A 118 10.20 8.74 -11.36
C SER A 118 10.27 7.43 -12.17
N ARG A 119 9.72 6.32 -11.65
CA ARG A 119 9.75 4.99 -12.27
C ARG A 119 8.38 4.62 -12.80
N GLY A 120 8.26 4.60 -14.13
CA GLY A 120 7.13 4.00 -14.84
C GLY A 120 7.35 2.51 -15.09
N THR A 121 6.30 1.81 -15.51
CA THR A 121 6.43 0.49 -16.17
C THR A 121 7.36 0.58 -17.38
N TYR A 122 7.82 -0.56 -17.92
CA TYR A 122 8.66 -0.57 -19.12
C TYR A 122 8.00 0.19 -20.30
N GLU A 123 6.69 0.04 -20.48
CA GLU A 123 5.90 0.75 -21.49
C GLU A 123 5.81 2.26 -21.24
N GLU A 124 5.65 2.66 -19.98
CA GLU A 124 5.63 4.07 -19.59
C GLU A 124 7.02 4.70 -19.71
N LEU A 125 8.09 3.94 -19.44
CA LEU A 125 9.46 4.35 -19.68
C LEU A 125 9.73 4.52 -21.18
N GLN A 126 9.23 3.62 -22.05
CA GLN A 126 9.33 3.78 -23.51
C GLN A 126 8.66 5.08 -23.98
N LYS A 127 7.43 5.37 -23.50
CA LYS A 127 6.73 6.61 -23.82
C LYS A 127 7.42 7.84 -23.25
N PHE A 128 8.00 7.74 -22.06
CA PHE A 128 8.81 8.79 -21.45
C PHE A 128 10.05 9.11 -22.31
N TYR A 129 10.79 8.09 -22.75
CA TYR A 129 11.94 8.27 -23.63
C TYR A 129 11.57 8.78 -25.03
N ALA A 130 10.34 8.49 -25.50
CA ALA A 130 9.78 9.06 -26.72
C ALA A 130 9.30 10.53 -26.55
N GLY A 131 9.35 11.09 -25.34
CA GLY A 131 8.84 12.43 -25.03
C GLY A 131 7.32 12.53 -24.98
N GLU A 132 6.62 11.39 -24.97
CA GLU A 132 5.16 11.29 -24.98
C GLU A 132 4.56 11.23 -23.57
N LEU A 133 5.40 11.05 -22.54
CA LEU A 133 5.01 10.95 -21.14
C LEU A 133 6.02 11.68 -20.25
N LYS A 134 5.55 12.29 -19.16
CA LYS A 134 6.41 12.90 -18.14
C LYS A 134 6.26 12.11 -16.83
N LEU A 135 7.26 11.31 -16.48
CA LEU A 135 7.29 10.61 -15.20
C LEU A 135 7.72 11.61 -14.14
N THR A 136 6.82 11.88 -13.20
CA THR A 136 7.11 12.65 -11.99
C THR A 136 6.86 11.75 -10.79
N ASN A 137 7.44 12.06 -9.62
CA ASN A 137 7.16 11.32 -8.40
C ASN A 137 5.68 11.42 -8.02
N GLN A 138 4.88 10.49 -8.55
CA GLN A 138 3.43 10.57 -8.52
C GLN A 138 2.91 9.72 -7.36
N LEU A 139 2.01 10.33 -6.59
CA LEU A 139 1.20 9.65 -5.60
C LEU A 139 0.40 8.54 -6.29
N HIS A 140 0.48 7.31 -5.77
CA HIS A 140 -0.18 6.16 -6.38
C HIS A 140 -1.04 5.36 -5.42
N GLU A 141 -0.95 5.61 -4.13
CA GLU A 141 -1.78 4.94 -3.13
C GLU A 141 -1.95 5.84 -1.90
N LEU A 142 -3.18 5.83 -1.38
CA LEU A 142 -3.60 6.54 -0.19
C LEU A 142 -4.28 5.58 0.77
N GLU A 143 -3.90 5.60 2.05
CA GLU A 143 -4.56 4.80 3.07
C GLU A 143 -5.15 5.66 4.20
N TRP A 144 -6.34 5.27 4.65
CA TRP A 144 -7.02 5.79 5.82
C TRP A 144 -7.08 4.72 6.91
N HIS A 145 -6.84 5.17 8.13
CA HIS A 145 -6.76 4.29 9.31
C HIS A 145 -7.70 4.77 10.40
N LYS A 146 -8.35 3.81 11.05
CA LYS A 146 -9.18 3.99 12.25
C LYS A 146 -8.61 3.09 13.35
N ASP A 147 -8.33 3.68 14.50
CA ASP A 147 -7.74 2.98 15.66
C ASP A 147 -6.47 2.17 15.32
N GLY A 148 -5.63 2.73 14.42
CA GLY A 148 -4.36 2.14 13.99
C GLY A 148 -4.47 0.99 12.99
N LYS A 149 -5.66 0.73 12.44
CA LYS A 149 -5.90 -0.28 11.40
C LYS A 149 -6.57 0.35 10.19
N LEU A 150 -6.41 -0.27 9.02
CA LEU A 150 -7.16 0.14 7.82
C LEU A 150 -8.66 0.20 8.10
N GLY A 151 -9.26 1.35 7.78
CA GLY A 151 -10.67 1.64 8.04
C GLY A 151 -10.97 3.13 7.92
N ARG A 152 -12.17 3.47 7.45
CA ARG A 152 -12.65 4.85 7.27
C ARG A 152 -14.15 4.94 7.51
N ASN A 153 -14.62 6.06 8.07
CA ASN A 153 -16.05 6.26 8.35
C ASN A 153 -16.82 6.68 7.09
N ASN A 154 -18.16 6.68 7.18
CA ASN A 154 -19.08 7.18 6.14
C ASN A 154 -19.07 6.39 4.82
N ASP A 155 -18.81 5.07 4.87
CA ASP A 155 -18.73 4.19 3.70
C ASP A 155 -17.72 4.67 2.62
N LEU A 156 -16.70 5.41 3.04
CA LEU A 156 -15.62 5.86 2.18
C LEU A 156 -14.52 4.78 2.07
N PRO A 157 -13.84 4.67 0.93
CA PRO A 157 -12.76 3.70 0.77
C PRO A 157 -11.61 4.01 1.74
N SER A 158 -11.07 2.94 2.33
CA SER A 158 -9.91 3.00 3.23
C SER A 158 -8.60 2.95 2.46
N VAL A 159 -8.60 2.44 1.23
CA VAL A 159 -7.45 2.49 0.32
C VAL A 159 -7.92 2.98 -1.03
N ILE A 160 -7.18 3.92 -1.62
CA ILE A 160 -7.38 4.39 -2.99
C ILE A 160 -6.06 4.26 -3.74
N ASP A 161 -6.09 3.51 -4.84
CA ASP A 161 -4.95 3.26 -5.70
C ASP A 161 -5.11 3.99 -7.03
N TYR A 162 -4.01 4.50 -7.57
CA TYR A 162 -3.94 5.17 -8.86
C TYR A 162 -2.97 4.46 -9.79
N TYR A 163 -3.21 4.57 -11.09
CA TYR A 163 -2.22 4.23 -12.09
C TYR A 163 -1.06 5.23 -12.04
N GLY A 164 0.10 4.86 -12.57
CA GLY A 164 1.25 5.77 -12.72
C GLY A 164 0.99 6.95 -13.66
N THR A 165 -0.17 6.99 -14.30
CA THR A 165 -0.67 8.10 -15.13
C THR A 165 -1.66 9.00 -14.36
N GLY A 166 -2.09 8.60 -13.16
CA GLY A 166 -2.92 9.38 -12.24
C GLY A 166 -4.41 9.04 -12.21
N GLU A 167 -4.90 8.20 -13.13
CA GLU A 167 -6.28 7.72 -13.12
C GLU A 167 -6.52 6.74 -11.97
N LEU A 168 -7.76 6.72 -11.47
CA LEU A 168 -8.18 5.80 -10.42
C LEU A 168 -8.01 4.35 -10.89
N LYS A 169 -7.31 3.54 -10.10
CA LYS A 169 -7.04 2.13 -10.37
C LYS A 169 -7.89 1.23 -9.50
N ALA A 170 -8.01 1.54 -8.21
CA ALA A 170 -8.83 0.76 -7.30
C ALA A 170 -9.30 1.56 -6.08
N GLU A 171 -10.42 1.11 -5.53
CA GLU A 171 -10.94 1.53 -4.24
C GLU A 171 -11.19 0.28 -3.39
N GLN A 172 -10.79 0.33 -2.12
CA GLN A 172 -10.92 -0.80 -1.20
C GLN A 172 -11.49 -0.36 0.15
N TRP A 173 -12.40 -1.16 0.69
CA TRP A 173 -13.07 -0.93 1.96
C TRP A 173 -12.61 -1.95 3.00
N PHE A 174 -12.32 -1.45 4.20
CA PHE A 174 -11.81 -2.24 5.31
C PHE A 174 -12.60 -1.93 6.57
N GLU A 175 -12.84 -2.97 7.37
CA GLU A 175 -13.33 -2.88 8.72
C GLU A 175 -12.36 -3.60 9.66
N ASN A 176 -11.90 -2.90 10.71
CA ASN A 176 -10.96 -3.44 11.69
C ASN A 176 -9.70 -4.07 11.06
N GLY A 177 -9.20 -3.50 9.97
CA GLY A 177 -8.02 -3.97 9.24
C GLY A 177 -8.26 -5.15 8.31
N LYS A 178 -9.51 -5.60 8.13
CA LYS A 178 -9.86 -6.69 7.19
C LYS A 178 -10.75 -6.14 6.08
N ARG A 179 -10.54 -6.60 4.83
CA ARG A 179 -11.43 -6.22 3.71
C ARG A 179 -12.86 -6.67 4.01
N HIS A 180 -13.78 -5.70 4.01
CA HIS A 180 -15.18 -5.90 4.34
C HIS A 180 -15.96 -4.64 3.96
N ARG A 181 -17.22 -4.79 3.54
CA ARG A 181 -18.14 -3.67 3.31
C ARG A 181 -19.58 -4.14 3.48
N ASP A 182 -20.37 -3.39 4.24
CA ASP A 182 -21.76 -3.72 4.52
C ASP A 182 -22.71 -3.43 3.35
N SER A 183 -23.98 -3.80 3.50
CA SER A 183 -25.07 -3.49 2.55
C SER A 183 -24.94 -4.14 1.16
N ASP A 184 -24.32 -5.33 1.09
CA ASP A 184 -24.05 -6.06 -0.17
C ASP A 184 -23.29 -5.22 -1.23
N LEU A 185 -22.48 -4.27 -0.76
CA LEU A 185 -21.61 -3.48 -1.62
C LEU A 185 -20.25 -4.16 -1.79
N PRO A 186 -19.60 -4.01 -2.97
CA PRO A 186 -18.27 -4.58 -3.18
C PRO A 186 -17.26 -3.91 -2.25
N SER A 187 -16.45 -4.72 -1.58
CA SER A 187 -15.35 -4.25 -0.72
C SER A 187 -14.09 -3.92 -1.52
N MET A 188 -14.05 -4.25 -2.82
CA MET A 188 -13.01 -3.82 -3.75
C MET A 188 -13.62 -3.56 -5.12
N ILE A 189 -13.26 -2.43 -5.71
CA ILE A 189 -13.59 -2.06 -7.08
C ILE A 189 -12.29 -1.71 -7.80
N CYS A 190 -12.02 -2.36 -8.93
CA CYS A 190 -10.92 -2.02 -9.82
C CYS A 190 -11.45 -1.36 -11.09
N TYR A 191 -10.65 -0.47 -11.67
CA TYR A 191 -11.00 0.29 -12.86
C TYR A 191 -9.94 0.10 -13.93
N HIS A 192 -10.36 0.04 -15.19
CA HIS A 192 -9.48 0.15 -16.36
C HIS A 192 -8.93 1.59 -16.46
N LYS A 193 -7.83 1.79 -17.19
CA LYS A 193 -7.28 3.13 -17.50
C LYS A 193 -8.26 4.11 -18.18
N ASN A 194 -9.36 3.63 -18.75
CA ASN A 194 -10.44 4.48 -19.30
C ASN A 194 -11.53 4.82 -18.27
N ASN A 195 -11.27 4.57 -16.98
CA ASN A 195 -12.17 4.73 -15.84
C ASN A 195 -13.43 3.84 -15.85
N SER A 196 -13.55 2.89 -16.79
CA SER A 196 -14.61 1.87 -16.71
C SER A 196 -14.29 0.85 -15.62
N VAL A 197 -15.32 0.32 -14.95
CA VAL A 197 -15.13 -0.74 -13.94
C VAL A 197 -14.51 -1.96 -14.63
N GLU A 198 -13.42 -2.47 -14.07
CA GLU A 198 -12.76 -3.71 -14.48
C GLU A 198 -13.24 -4.90 -13.64
N MET A 199 -13.39 -4.70 -12.33
CA MET A 199 -13.70 -5.79 -11.42
C MET A 199 -14.40 -5.28 -10.17
N LYS A 200 -15.31 -6.10 -9.63
CA LYS A 200 -15.90 -5.94 -8.30
C LYS A 200 -15.70 -7.23 -7.51
N ILE A 201 -15.31 -7.11 -6.24
CA ILE A 201 -15.12 -8.25 -5.34
C ILE A 201 -15.80 -7.95 -4.00
N TRP A 202 -16.52 -8.94 -3.49
CA TRP A 202 -17.17 -8.92 -2.18
C TRP A 202 -16.33 -9.71 -1.20
N TYR A 203 -16.01 -9.06 -0.07
CA TYR A 203 -15.28 -9.68 1.01
C TYR A 203 -16.11 -9.69 2.28
N ARG A 204 -15.98 -10.75 3.06
CA ARG A 204 -16.46 -10.85 4.44
C ARG A 204 -15.27 -11.20 5.32
N ASN A 205 -14.95 -10.33 6.29
CA ASN A 205 -13.83 -10.55 7.21
C ASN A 205 -12.49 -10.92 6.53
N GLY A 206 -12.20 -10.32 5.37
CA GLY A 206 -10.96 -10.52 4.63
C GLY A 206 -10.95 -11.68 3.63
N GLN A 207 -12.03 -12.46 3.54
CA GLN A 207 -12.17 -13.59 2.61
C GLN A 207 -13.19 -13.25 1.52
N ILE A 208 -12.97 -13.71 0.29
CA ILE A 208 -13.92 -13.50 -0.81
C ILE A 208 -15.18 -14.33 -0.53
N HIS A 209 -16.30 -13.66 -0.37
CA HIS A 209 -17.55 -14.26 0.07
C HIS A 209 -18.73 -13.37 -0.34
N ARG A 210 -19.82 -13.98 -0.80
CA ARG A 210 -21.10 -13.28 -0.99
C ARG A 210 -22.29 -14.23 -0.82
N ASP A 211 -23.29 -13.77 -0.08
CA ASP A 211 -24.52 -14.52 0.21
C ASP A 211 -25.56 -14.39 -0.94
N ASN A 212 -26.68 -15.11 -0.82
CA ASN A 212 -27.87 -15.00 -1.69
C ASN A 212 -27.69 -15.44 -3.16
N ASP A 213 -26.84 -16.44 -3.43
CA ASP A 213 -26.55 -16.94 -4.79
C ASP A 213 -26.04 -15.85 -5.76
N LEU A 214 -25.40 -14.81 -5.22
CA LEU A 214 -24.78 -13.74 -5.99
C LEU A 214 -23.30 -14.01 -6.21
N PRO A 215 -22.72 -13.60 -7.36
CA PRO A 215 -21.30 -13.77 -7.59
C PRO A 215 -20.48 -12.88 -6.65
N ALA A 216 -19.50 -13.50 -5.98
CA ALA A 216 -18.57 -12.84 -5.07
C ALA A 216 -17.42 -12.13 -5.81
N ARG A 217 -17.23 -12.43 -7.10
CA ARG A 217 -16.35 -11.67 -7.99
C ARG A 217 -16.99 -11.53 -9.37
N ILE A 218 -17.02 -10.30 -9.88
CA ILE A 218 -17.48 -9.97 -11.22
C ILE A 218 -16.37 -9.24 -11.95
N VAL A 219 -16.07 -9.66 -13.17
CA VAL A 219 -15.07 -9.07 -14.06
C VAL A 219 -15.79 -8.51 -15.28
N TYR A 220 -15.37 -7.34 -15.75
CA TYR A 220 -15.98 -6.61 -16.84
C TYR A 220 -14.99 -6.37 -17.98
N TYR A 221 -15.52 -6.30 -19.19
CA TYR A 221 -14.80 -5.75 -20.34
C TYR A 221 -14.77 -4.22 -20.28
N LYS A 222 -13.88 -3.60 -21.07
CA LYS A 222 -13.72 -2.13 -21.13
C LYS A 222 -14.96 -1.35 -21.59
N ASN A 223 -15.91 -2.03 -22.23
CA ASN A 223 -17.20 -1.46 -22.64
C ASN A 223 -18.28 -1.58 -21.54
N GLY A 224 -17.94 -2.14 -20.37
CA GLY A 224 -18.83 -2.33 -19.24
C GLY A 224 -19.67 -3.61 -19.26
N SER A 225 -19.61 -4.43 -20.32
CA SER A 225 -20.30 -5.73 -20.31
C SER A 225 -19.58 -6.72 -19.39
N ILE A 226 -20.35 -7.62 -18.76
CA ILE A 226 -19.80 -8.66 -17.89
C ILE A 226 -18.94 -9.60 -18.75
N LYS A 227 -17.71 -9.83 -18.28
CA LYS A 227 -16.75 -10.77 -18.84
C LYS A 227 -16.84 -12.12 -18.14
N ALA A 228 -16.87 -12.09 -16.81
CA ALA A 228 -16.90 -13.31 -16.01
C ALA A 228 -17.52 -13.08 -14.63
N GLU A 229 -18.11 -14.13 -14.10
CA GLU A 229 -18.67 -14.18 -12.74
C GLU A 229 -18.14 -15.40 -12.01
N TYR A 230 -17.88 -15.25 -10.71
CA TYR A 230 -17.40 -16.32 -9.84
C TYR A 230 -18.21 -16.34 -8.55
N TRP A 231 -18.65 -17.53 -8.14
CA TRP A 231 -19.32 -17.76 -6.88
C TRP A 231 -18.32 -18.38 -5.90
N LEU A 232 -18.08 -17.67 -4.80
CA LEU A 232 -17.16 -18.09 -3.76
C LEU A 232 -17.78 -17.92 -2.38
N GLN A 233 -17.48 -18.87 -1.51
CA GLN A 233 -17.69 -18.77 -0.07
C GLN A 233 -16.35 -19.00 0.62
N ASP A 234 -15.89 -18.02 1.39
CA ASP A 234 -14.65 -18.07 2.16
C ASP A 234 -13.41 -18.47 1.33
N ASP A 235 -13.25 -17.80 0.18
CA ASP A 235 -12.19 -18.03 -0.83
C ASP A 235 -12.29 -19.35 -1.63
N ILE A 236 -13.32 -20.15 -1.39
CA ILE A 236 -13.54 -21.44 -2.04
C ILE A 236 -14.62 -21.30 -3.12
N LEU A 237 -14.37 -21.81 -4.32
CA LEU A 237 -15.39 -21.93 -5.35
C LEU A 237 -16.52 -22.83 -4.84
N TYR A 238 -17.71 -22.26 -4.72
CA TYR A 238 -18.89 -22.97 -4.23
C TYR A 238 -20.16 -22.25 -4.68
N ARG A 239 -21.14 -23.04 -5.10
CA ARG A 239 -22.48 -22.57 -5.45
C ARG A 239 -23.49 -23.70 -5.26
N GLU A 240 -24.59 -23.42 -4.59
CA GLU A 240 -25.61 -24.42 -4.30
C GLU A 240 -26.33 -24.92 -5.57
N ASN A 241 -27.04 -26.06 -5.43
CA ASN A 241 -27.95 -26.60 -6.45
C ASN A 241 -27.28 -26.97 -7.78
N ASN A 242 -26.03 -27.43 -7.75
CA ASN A 242 -25.25 -27.84 -8.93
C ASN A 242 -25.20 -26.75 -10.02
N LYS A 243 -25.19 -25.47 -9.61
CA LYS A 243 -25.03 -24.33 -10.51
C LYS A 243 -23.55 -24.08 -10.80
N PRO A 244 -23.22 -23.43 -11.92
CA PRO A 244 -21.83 -23.14 -12.24
C PRO A 244 -21.22 -22.15 -11.24
N THR A 245 -20.02 -22.48 -10.74
CA THR A 245 -19.21 -21.63 -9.85
C THR A 245 -18.41 -20.59 -10.63
N TYR A 246 -18.33 -20.75 -11.95
CA TYR A 246 -17.72 -19.79 -12.88
C TYR A 246 -18.53 -19.73 -14.17
N ILE A 247 -18.81 -18.52 -14.63
CA ILE A 247 -19.40 -18.26 -15.95
C ILE A 247 -18.53 -17.25 -16.69
N TYR A 248 -18.23 -17.54 -17.95
CA TYR A 248 -17.54 -16.65 -18.89
C TYR A 248 -18.46 -16.26 -20.04
N TYR A 249 -18.47 -14.98 -20.39
CA TYR A 249 -19.35 -14.43 -21.41
C TYR A 249 -18.59 -14.03 -22.66
N ASN A 250 -19.24 -14.09 -23.81
CA ASN A 250 -18.69 -13.59 -25.07
C ASN A 250 -18.73 -12.05 -25.10
N TYR A 251 -17.61 -11.43 -25.45
CA TYR A 251 -17.47 -9.97 -25.55
C TYR A 251 -18.55 -9.29 -26.42
N ARG A 252 -18.91 -9.86 -27.57
CA ARG A 252 -19.79 -9.22 -28.56
C ARG A 252 -21.26 -9.49 -28.31
N SER A 253 -21.61 -10.74 -28.00
CA SER A 253 -23.01 -11.17 -27.88
C SER A 253 -23.53 -11.13 -26.45
N GLY A 254 -22.66 -11.10 -25.43
CA GLY A 254 -23.05 -11.24 -24.03
C GLY A 254 -23.60 -12.64 -23.67
N THR A 255 -23.53 -13.59 -24.59
CA THR A 255 -23.98 -14.97 -24.35
C THR A 255 -22.92 -15.73 -23.56
N ILE A 256 -23.35 -16.74 -22.81
CA ILE A 256 -22.44 -17.65 -22.11
C ILE A 256 -21.53 -18.34 -23.14
N LYS A 257 -20.23 -18.26 -22.89
CA LYS A 257 -19.19 -18.95 -23.68
C LYS A 257 -18.67 -20.18 -22.95
N GLU A 258 -18.59 -20.14 -21.63
CA GLU A 258 -18.10 -21.25 -20.81
C GLU A 258 -18.72 -21.22 -19.42
N GLU A 259 -18.96 -22.41 -18.87
CA GLU A 259 -19.37 -22.62 -17.48
C GLU A 259 -18.48 -23.68 -16.86
N LYS A 260 -18.11 -23.49 -15.58
CA LYS A 260 -17.44 -24.51 -14.78
C LYS A 260 -18.19 -24.74 -13.48
N TYR A 261 -18.14 -25.98 -13.00
CA TYR A 261 -18.87 -26.48 -11.84
C TYR A 261 -17.89 -26.95 -10.74
N ASP A 262 -16.67 -26.41 -10.77
CA ASP A 262 -15.61 -26.72 -9.82
C ASP A 262 -16.03 -26.31 -8.40
N THR A 263 -16.03 -27.24 -7.46
CA THR A 263 -16.36 -26.97 -6.04
C THR A 263 -15.21 -27.38 -5.13
N GLY A 264 -15.00 -26.65 -4.03
CA GLY A 264 -13.97 -27.00 -3.04
C GLY A 264 -12.55 -26.59 -3.43
N ILE A 265 -12.38 -25.89 -4.56
CA ILE A 265 -11.09 -25.41 -5.07
C ILE A 265 -10.92 -23.95 -4.64
N LYS A 266 -9.74 -23.60 -4.13
CA LYS A 266 -9.39 -22.20 -3.88
C LYS A 266 -9.05 -21.50 -5.18
N LEU A 267 -9.50 -20.27 -5.34
CA LEU A 267 -9.39 -19.53 -6.61
C LEU A 267 -7.96 -19.43 -7.16
N TYR A 268 -6.95 -19.28 -6.28
CA TYR A 268 -5.55 -19.18 -6.67
C TYR A 268 -4.90 -20.51 -7.10
N GLN A 269 -5.62 -21.63 -6.97
CA GLN A 269 -5.17 -22.96 -7.38
C GLN A 269 -5.68 -23.36 -8.77
N LEU A 270 -6.56 -22.56 -9.38
CA LEU A 270 -6.99 -22.74 -10.76
C LEU A 270 -5.81 -22.38 -11.68
N LYS A 271 -5.34 -23.39 -12.44
CA LYS A 271 -4.31 -23.23 -13.48
C LYS A 271 -4.90 -22.74 -14.80
#